data_AF-A0A530BGG1-F1
#
_entry.id   AF-A0A530BGG1-F1
#
_cell.length_a   1.000
_cell.length_b   1.000
_cell.length_c   1.000
_cell.angle_alpha   90.00
_cell.angle_beta   90.00
_cell.angle_gamma   90.00
#
_symmetry.space_group_name_H-M   'P 1'
#
loop_
_entity.id
_entity.type
_entity.pdbx_description
1 polymer ?
#
loop_
_entity_poly.entity_id
_entity_poly.type
_entity_poly.pdbx_seq_one_letter_code
_entity_poly.pdbx_strand_id
1 'polypeptide(L)' 'MLTLFHHPMFATCRFVRLAFGEYGEELALIEEKPWTRRKEFLALNPAGTLPI' A
#
# COMPACT_ATOMS: atom_id res chain seq x y z
N MET A 1 2.08 -11.58 9.54
CA MET A 1 0.98 -11.08 8.69
C MET A 1 1.54 -9.96 7.84
N LEU A 2 1.47 -10.08 6.51
CA LEU A 2 1.97 -9.07 5.60
C LEU A 2 1.01 -7.87 5.59
N THR A 3 1.56 -6.66 5.49
CA THR A 3 0.79 -5.41 5.49
C THR A 3 1.08 -4.65 4.22
N LEU A 4 0.03 -4.21 3.54
CA LEU A 4 0.12 -3.41 2.33
C LEU A 4 -0.47 -2.03 2.59
N PHE A 5 0.36 -0.99 2.52
CA PHE A 5 -0.10 0.38 2.42
C PHE A 5 -0.56 0.62 0.98
N HIS A 6 -1.82 0.99 0.81
CA HIS A 6 -2.43 1.13 -0.51
C HIS A 6 -3.43 2.27 -0.57
N HIS A 7 -3.80 2.67 -1.80
CA HIS A 7 -4.95 3.53 -2.03
C HIS A 7 -5.84 2.91 -3.12
N PRO A 8 -7.17 2.78 -2.94
CA PRO A 8 -8.05 2.11 -3.90
C PRO A 8 -8.04 2.68 -5.32
N MET A 9 -7.72 3.98 -5.45
CA MET A 9 -7.66 4.69 -6.73
C MET A 9 -6.37 4.43 -7.52
N PHE A 10 -5.34 3.82 -6.93
CA PHE A 10 -4.05 3.66 -7.60
C PHE A 10 -3.96 2.29 -8.29
N ALA A 11 -3.73 2.29 -9.60
CA ALA A 11 -3.68 1.06 -10.40
C ALA A 11 -2.56 0.10 -9.94
N THR A 12 -1.39 0.64 -9.58
CA THR A 12 -0.26 -0.13 -9.05
C THR A 12 -0.61 -0.83 -7.73
N CYS A 13 -1.37 -0.18 -6.85
CA CYS A 13 -1.89 -0.78 -5.62
C CYS A 13 -2.85 -1.94 -5.91
N ARG A 14 -3.74 -1.77 -6.90
CA ARG A 14 -4.66 -2.84 -7.33
C ARG A 14 -3.89 -4.03 -7.90
N PHE A 15 -2.85 -3.78 -8.69
CA PHE A 15 -1.99 -4.81 -9.26
C PHE A 15 -1.34 -5.68 -8.16
N VAL A 16 -0.75 -5.06 -7.14
CA VAL A 16 -0.14 -5.81 -6.02
C VAL A 16 -1.19 -6.65 -5.27
N ARG A 17 -2.37 -6.08 -4.98
CA ARG A 17 -3.46 -6.84 -4.34
C ARG A 17 -3.89 -8.06 -5.16
N LEU A 18 -3.99 -7.92 -6.48
CA LEU A 18 -4.32 -9.03 -7.37
C LEU A 18 -3.23 -10.09 -7.32
N ALA A 19 -1.95 -9.71 -7.46
CA ALA A 19 -0.83 -10.65 -7.42
C ALA A 19 -0.83 -11.48 -6.13
N PHE A 20 -1.01 -10.86 -4.97
CA PHE A 20 -1.09 -11.58 -3.69
C PHE A 20 -2.29 -12.53 -3.62
N GLY A 21 -3.44 -12.12 -4.16
CA GLY A 21 -4.62 -13.00 -4.29
C GLY A 21 -4.35 -14.22 -5.17
N GLU A 22 -3.62 -14.06 -6.28
CA GLU A 22 -3.24 -15.18 -7.17
C GLU A 22 -2.27 -16.16 -6.49
N TYR A 23 -1.42 -15.68 -5.57
CA TYR A 23 -0.52 -16.54 -4.78
C TYR A 23 -1.19 -17.12 -3.52
N GLY A 24 -2.44 -16.77 -3.22
CA GLY A 24 -3.14 -17.23 -2.01
C GLY A 24 -2.58 -16.64 -0.71
N GLU A 25 -1.90 -15.49 -0.79
CA GLU A 25 -1.26 -14.84 0.36
C GLU A 25 -2.17 -13.73 0.93
N GLU A 26 -2.36 -13.74 2.26
CA GLU A 26 -3.22 -12.77 2.93
C GLU A 26 -2.49 -11.47 3.27
N LEU A 27 -3.17 -10.34 3.01
CA LEU A 27 -2.68 -9.01 3.30
C LEU A 27 -3.59 -8.27 4.29
N ALA A 28 -3.00 -7.70 5.33
CA ALA A 28 -3.62 -6.61 6.07
C ALA A 28 -3.53 -5.33 5.23
N LEU A 29 -4.68 -4.80 4.83
CA LEU A 29 -4.78 -3.61 4.00
C LEU A 29 -4.87 -2.36 4.86
N ILE A 30 -3.92 -1.43 4.69
CA ILE A 30 -3.96 -0.11 5.32
C ILE A 30 -4.14 0.94 4.22
N GLU A 31 -5.25 1.67 4.28
CA GLU A 31 -5.46 2.79 3.37
C GLU A 31 -4.55 3.97 3.75
N GLU A 32 -3.75 4.43 2.80
CA GLU A 32 -2.87 5.59 2.96
C GLU A 32 -3.16 6.65 1.91
N LYS A 33 -3.11 7.92 2.31
CA LYS A 33 -3.38 9.07 1.44
C LYS A 33 -2.08 9.85 1.28
N PRO A 34 -1.23 9.55 0.27
CA PRO A 34 0.13 10.08 0.18
C PRO A 34 0.17 11.62 0.11
N TRP A 35 -0.88 12.26 -0.41
CA TRP A 35 -1.03 13.72 -0.43
C TRP A 35 -1.20 14.37 0.95
N THR A 36 -1.58 13.61 1.98
CA THR A 36 -1.65 14.11 3.36
C THR A 36 -0.27 14.27 4.00
N ARG A 37 0.78 13.67 3.41
CA ARG A 37 2.17 13.77 3.87
C ARG A 37 2.33 13.45 5.37
N ARG A 38 1.62 12.43 5.82
CA ARG A 38 1.62 11.96 7.21
C ARG A 38 3.04 11.57 7.64
N LYS A 39 3.52 12.13 8.76
CA LYS A 39 4.93 12.04 9.18
C LYS A 39 5.37 10.59 9.40
N GLU A 40 4.51 9.78 10.00
CA GLU A 40 4.81 8.37 10.28
C GLU A 40 4.94 7.56 8.98
N PHE A 41 4.13 7.88 7.96
CA PHE A 41 4.24 7.24 6.64
C PHE A 41 5.50 7.67 5.90
N LEU A 42 5.86 8.96 5.95
CA LEU A 42 7.10 9.45 5.34
C LEU A 42 8.37 8.93 6.04
N ALA A 43 8.29 8.61 7.33
CA ALA A 43 9.36 7.93 8.04
C ALA A 43 9.56 6.48 7.55
N LEU A 44 8.47 5.80 7.16
CA LEU A 44 8.52 4.47 6.55
C LEU A 44 8.99 4.52 5.09
N ASN A 45 8.46 5.45 4.30
CA ASN A 45 8.87 5.69 2.92
C ASN A 45 9.04 7.18 2.63
N PRO A 46 10.29 7.67 2.60
CA PRO A 46 10.58 9.06 2.30
C PRO A 46 10.09 9.52 0.92
N ALA A 47 9.94 8.60 -0.04
CA ALA A 47 9.39 8.92 -1.36
C ALA A 47 7.89 9.27 -1.29
N GLY A 48 7.18 8.84 -0.24
CA GLY A 48 5.75 9.09 -0.07
C GLY A 48 4.90 8.44 -1.16
N THR A 49 5.38 7.36 -1.75
CA THR A 49 4.72 6.64 -2.85
C THR A 49 4.03 5.37 -2.36
N LEU A 50 3.06 4.89 -3.14
CA LEU A 50 2.36 3.63 -2.93
C LEU A 50 2.42 2.79 -4.22
N PRO A 51 2.28 1.45 -4.15
CA PRO A 51 2.13 0.62 -2.94
C PRO A 51 3.45 0.43 -2.18
N ILE A 52 3.34 0.02 -0.91
CA ILE A 52 4.46 -0.45 -0.06
C ILE A 52 4.00 -1.62 0.79
#